data_AF-A0A7W0MV44-F1
#
_entry.id   AF-A0A7W0MV44-F1
#
_cell.length_a   1.000
_cell.length_b   1.000
_cell.length_c   1.000
_cell.angle_alpha   90.00
_cell.angle_beta   90.00
_cell.angle_gamma   90.00
#
_symmetry.space_group_name_H-M   'P 1'
#
loop_
_entity.id
_entity.type
_entity.pdbx_description
1 polymer ?
#
loop_
_entity_poly.entity_id
_entity_poly.type
_entity_poly.pdbx_seq_one_letter_code
_entity_poly.pdbx_strand_id
1 'polypeptide(L)' 'MPSELPRVGYVLKVYPRFSETFVVNEILAHERAGANLELFALRPPTGGRFHPDIGAVAAPVSYLPSAGVRALHLWQA' A
#
# COMPACT_ATOMS: atom_id res chain seq x y z
N MET A 1 -21.21 8.10 -19.75
CA MET A 1 -19.95 7.34 -19.68
C MET A 1 -19.80 6.93 -18.23
N PRO A 2 -19.66 5.63 -17.86
CA PRO A 2 -19.25 5.34 -16.51
C PRO A 2 -17.89 6.01 -16.33
N SER A 3 -17.79 6.94 -15.39
CA SER A 3 -16.50 7.50 -14.99
C SER A 3 -15.61 6.30 -14.68
N GLU A 4 -14.43 6.24 -15.30
CA GLU A 4 -13.46 5.19 -15.03
C GLU A 4 -13.34 5.01 -13.52
N LEU A 5 -13.41 3.76 -13.05
CA LEU A 5 -13.32 3.44 -11.62
C LEU A 5 -12.08 4.15 -11.05
N PRO A 6 -12.20 4.83 -9.90
CA PRO A 6 -11.10 5.63 -9.37
C PRO A 6 -9.89 4.72 -9.13
N ARG A 7 -8.75 5.14 -9.68
CA ARG A 7 -7.46 4.49 -9.41
C ARG A 7 -6.84 5.13 -8.18
N VAL A 8 -6.52 4.32 -7.18
CA VAL A 8 -6.04 4.78 -5.88
C VAL A 8 -4.69 4.15 -5.58
N GLY A 9 -3.72 4.99 -5.24
CA GLY A 9 -2.38 4.57 -4.81
C GLY A 9 -2.25 4.64 -3.29
N TYR A 10 -1.87 3.52 -2.66
CA TYR A 10 -1.55 3.47 -1.24
C TYR A 10 -0.04 3.58 -1.04
N VAL A 11 0.44 4.61 -0.35
CA VAL A 11 1.87 4.75 -0.01
C VAL A 11 2.06 4.48 1.49
N LEU A 12 2.78 3.41 1.79
CA LEU A 12 2.91 2.84 3.14
C LEU A 12 4.37 2.79 3.57
N LYS A 13 4.63 2.95 4.86
CA LYS A 13 6.00 2.83 5.39
C LYS A 13 6.49 1.38 5.36
N VAL A 14 5.65 0.45 5.80
CA VAL A 14 5.88 -0.99 5.83
C VAL A 14 4.54 -1.65 5.55
N TYR A 15 4.50 -2.69 4.71
CA TYR A 15 3.30 -3.49 4.52
C TYR A 15 3.70 -4.93 4.16
N PRO A 16 2.96 -5.96 4.62
CA PRO A 16 1.92 -5.91 5.65
C PRO A 16 2.47 -5.62 7.06
N ARG A 17 1.68 -4.99 7.93
CA ARG A 17 2.07 -4.75 9.32
C ARG A 17 0.96 -5.14 10.29
N PHE A 18 1.30 -6.01 11.25
CA PHE A 18 0.33 -6.55 12.23
C PHE A 18 -0.40 -5.46 13.04
N SER A 19 0.31 -4.40 13.42
CA SER A 19 -0.27 -3.29 14.21
C SER A 19 -1.12 -2.31 13.39
N GLU A 20 -1.12 -2.42 12.06
CA GLU A 20 -1.80 -1.48 11.15
C GLU A 20 -3.04 -2.16 10.52
N THR A 21 -3.90 -2.73 11.36
CA THR A 21 -5.12 -3.45 10.93
C THR A 21 -6.12 -2.56 10.20
N PHE A 22 -6.16 -1.27 10.54
CA PHE A 22 -7.03 -0.30 9.86
C PHE A 22 -6.73 -0.19 8.35
N VAL A 23 -5.44 -0.19 7.97
CA VAL A 23 -5.00 -0.06 6.57
C VAL A 23 -5.53 -1.23 5.74
N VAL A 24 -5.45 -2.45 6.26
CA VAL A 24 -5.97 -3.66 5.58
C VAL A 24 -7.48 -3.56 5.38
N ASN A 25 -8.21 -3.15 6.42
CA ASN A 25 -9.66 -3.00 6.33
C ASN A 25 -10.09 -1.94 5.31
N GLU A 26 -9.36 -0.84 5.23
CA GLU A 26 -9.58 0.22 4.25
C GLU A 26 -9.34 -0.28 2.82
N ILE A 27 -8.19 -0.93 2.56
CA ILE A 27 -7.88 -1.54 1.25
C ILE A 27 -9.00 -2.49 0.82
N LEU A 28 -9.41 -3.41 1.70
CA LEU A 28 -10.48 -4.36 1.41
C LEU A 28 -11.83 -3.67 1.13
N ALA A 29 -12.14 -2.57 1.82
CA ALA A 29 -13.34 -1.80 1.55
C ALA A 29 -13.29 -1.14 0.16
N HIS A 30 -12.15 -0.60 -0.24
CA HIS A 30 -11.97 -0.03 -1.57
C HIS A 30 -12.01 -1.08 -2.69
N GLU A 31 -11.41 -2.25 -2.49
CA GLU A 31 -11.51 -3.37 -3.44
C GLU A 31 -12.97 -3.82 -3.60
N ARG A 32 -13.73 -3.93 -2.49
CA ARG A 32 -15.17 -4.25 -2.52
C ARG A 32 -16.00 -3.18 -3.22
N ALA A 33 -15.57 -1.93 -3.18
CA ALA A 33 -16.20 -0.82 -3.92
C ALA A 33 -15.80 -0.80 -5.41
N GLY A 34 -14.93 -1.71 -5.86
CA GLY A 34 -14.47 -1.82 -7.24
C GLY A 34 -13.34 -0.85 -7.60
N ALA A 35 -12.65 -0.26 -6.62
CA ALA A 35 -11.52 0.62 -6.91
C ALA A 35 -10.33 -0.17 -7.49
N ASN A 36 -9.59 0.46 -8.40
CA ASN A 36 -8.35 -0.10 -8.93
C ASN A 36 -7.18 0.35 -8.03
N LEU A 37 -6.59 -0.58 -7.29
CA LEU A 37 -5.61 -0.28 -6.24
C LEU A 37 -4.19 -0.70 -6.63
N GLU A 38 -3.22 0.12 -6.22
CA GLU A 38 -1.81 -0.22 -6.26
C GLU A 38 -1.12 0.22 -4.96
N LEU A 39 -0.41 -0.71 -4.31
CA LEU A 39 0.24 -0.45 -3.02
C LEU A 39 1.73 -0.26 -3.24
N PHE A 40 2.29 0.75 -2.59
CA PHE A 40 3.71 1.06 -2.57
C PHE A 40 4.21 1.05 -1.13
N ALA A 41 5.11 0.14 -0.81
CA ALA A 41 5.68 0.02 0.53
C ALA A 41 7.15 0.46 0.53
N LEU A 42 7.50 1.41 1.40
CA LEU A 42 8.89 1.89 1.52
C LEU A 42 9.84 0.83 2.07
N ARG A 43 9.32 -0.14 2.84
CA ARG A 43 10.11 -1.21 3.43
C ARG A 43 9.33 -2.52 3.48
N PRO A 44 10.01 -3.67 3.30
CA PRO A 44 9.42 -4.98 3.53
C PRO A 44 9.07 -5.17 5.03
N PRO A 45 8.12 -6.08 5.33
CA PRO A 45 7.75 -6.38 6.71
C PRO A 45 8.90 -7.05 7.46
N THR A 46 9.17 -6.59 8.67
CA THR A 46 10.18 -7.18 9.57
C THR A 46 9.46 -8.00 10.65
N GLY A 47 8.98 -9.20 10.30
CA GLY A 47 8.29 -10.10 11.22
C GLY A 47 7.36 -11.08 10.50
N GLY A 48 7.08 -12.23 11.12
CA GLY A 48 6.26 -13.30 10.53
C GLY A 48 4.80 -13.33 10.99
N ARG A 49 4.36 -12.36 11.80
CA ARG A 49 3.00 -12.33 12.35
C ARG A 49 2.15 -11.34 11.55
N PHE A 50 1.04 -11.84 10.99
CA PHE A 50 0.13 -11.08 10.14
C PHE A 50 -1.31 -11.28 10.59
N HIS A 51 -2.17 -10.29 10.32
CA HIS A 51 -3.61 -10.45 10.46
C HIS A 51 -4.12 -11.38 9.34
N PRO A 52 -5.05 -12.31 9.60
CA PRO A 52 -5.58 -13.22 8.58
C PRO A 52 -6.14 -12.48 7.36
N ASP A 53 -6.74 -11.31 7.57
CA ASP A 53 -7.37 -10.51 6.51
C ASP A 53 -6.39 -10.03 5.43
N ILE A 54 -5.08 -10.03 5.70
CA ILE A 54 -4.07 -9.71 4.67
C ILE A 54 -4.14 -10.67 3.50
N GLY A 55 -4.50 -11.94 3.73
CA GLY A 55 -4.65 -12.93 2.67
C GLY A 55 -5.82 -12.65 1.71
N ALA A 56 -6.72 -11.73 2.07
CA ALA A 56 -7.85 -11.34 1.22
C ALA A 56 -7.53 -10.13 0.31
N VAL A 57 -6.42 -9.43 0.53
CA VAL A 57 -6.02 -8.27 -0.29
C VAL A 57 -5.52 -8.77 -1.64
N ALA A 58 -6.15 -8.33 -2.72
CA ALA A 58 -5.79 -8.71 -4.09
C ALA A 58 -4.82 -7.71 -4.75
N ALA A 59 -4.80 -6.48 -4.27
CA ALA A 59 -4.01 -5.40 -4.82
C ALA A 59 -2.50 -5.72 -4.78
N PRO A 60 -1.77 -5.49 -5.90
CA PRO A 60 -0.34 -5.75 -5.95
C PRO A 60 0.42 -4.80 -5.03
N VAL A 61 1.51 -5.31 -4.44
CA VAL A 61 2.41 -4.54 -3.58
C VAL A 61 3.76 -4.38 -4.27
N SER A 62 4.14 -3.14 -4.54
CA SER A 62 5.44 -2.72 -5.02
C SER A 62 6.30 -2.25 -3.85
N TYR A 63 7.38 -2.99 -3.55
CA TYR A 63 8.36 -2.55 -2.54
C TYR A 63 9.36 -1.60 -3.18
N LEU A 64 9.44 -0.38 -2.66
CA LEU A 64 10.33 0.64 -3.20
C LEU A 64 11.79 0.36 -2.78
N PRO A 65 12.77 0.61 -3.67
CA PRO A 65 14.18 0.51 -3.33
C PRO A 65 14.55 1.45 -2.19
N SER A 66 15.34 0.95 -1.23
CA SER A 66 15.87 1.76 -0.13
C SER A 66 17.01 2.69 -0.57
N ALA A 67 17.70 2.36 -1.66
CA ALA A 67 18.72 3.19 -2.29
C ALA A 67 18.06 4.10 -3.33
N GLY A 68 17.83 5.37 -3.00
CA GLY A 68 17.12 6.30 -3.88
C GLY A 68 17.29 7.77 -3.51
N VAL A 69 16.58 8.62 -4.25
CA VAL A 69 16.53 10.07 -4.05
C VAL A 69 15.99 10.35 -2.65
N ARG A 70 16.81 10.98 -1.80
CA ARG A 70 16.36 11.45 -0.49
C ARG A 70 15.49 12.68 -0.69
N ALA A 71 14.46 12.85 0.13
CA ALA A 71 13.63 14.07 0.11
C ALA A 71 14.47 15.35 0.15
N LEU A 72 15.60 15.33 0.86
CA LEU A 72 16.57 16.42 0.89
C LEU A 72 17.08 16.82 -0.51
N HIS A 73 17.29 15.86 -1.41
CA HIS A 73 17.77 16.13 -2.77
C HIS A 73 16.68 16.79 -3.65
N LEU A 74 15.40 16.64 -3.30
CA LEU A 74 14.28 17.24 -4.07
C LEU A 74 14.02 18.70 -3.67
N TRP A 75 14.39 19.09 -2.45
CA TRP A 75 14.21 20.46 -1.93
C TRP A 75 15.39 21.40 -2.23
N GLN A 76 16.37 20.94 -3.01
CA GLN A 76 17.52 21.75 -3.45
C GLN A 76 17.36 22.30 -4.88
N ALA A 77 16.18 22.15 -5.48
CA ALA A 77 15.83 22.67 -6.80
C ALA A 77 15.03 23.96 -6.71
#